data_AF-A0A4Z1H9S0-F1
#
_entry.id   AF-A0A4Z1H9S0-F1
#
_cell.length_a   1.000
_cell.length_b   1.000
_cell.length_c   1.000
_cell.angle_alpha   90.00
_cell.angle_beta   90.00
_cell.angle_gamma   90.00
#
_symmetry.space_group_name_H-M   'P 1'
#
loop_
_entity.id
_entity.type
_entity.pdbx_description
1 polymer ?
#
loop_
_entity_poly.entity_id
_entity_poly.type
_entity_poly.pdbx_seq_one_letter_code
_entity_poly.pdbx_strand_id
1 'polypeptide(L)'
;MLFPTIIGVGAGIYILLLLANFFGTGITPMIGNKVYRTFQSLFPAPKPLPVDPILEAASRMAAERRLLHPHFNYTMRTIFHTSGCTVYGYPSTGGIFIKENANIVDMNFLSLNRLYPTPRSPDHIEEDKFCILMRKIGAIWWSSERHHESEWTSSEDIYQEAGVQSPMPTNAQKRGLIFGWPTGGGGVWVLRYDTHEGKEKLLPRDFGRINMAINMDERVEIIREYCATFYENEQDVEELGDGYWRVEADECVW
;
A
#
# COMPACT_ATOMS: atom_id res chain seq x y z
N MET A 1 3.51 -21.36 54.36
CA MET A 1 4.93 -21.70 54.51
C MET A 1 5.42 -22.60 53.37
N LEU A 2 5.38 -22.14 52.10
CA LEU A 2 5.75 -22.97 50.92
C LEU A 2 6.51 -22.17 49.84
N PHE A 3 7.09 -21.02 50.19
CA PHE A 3 7.87 -20.20 49.26
C PHE A 3 9.41 -20.41 49.31
N PRO A 4 10.06 -20.84 50.42
CA PRO A 4 11.51 -21.03 50.43
C PRO A 4 12.01 -22.27 49.67
N THR A 5 11.16 -23.30 49.52
CA THR A 5 11.55 -24.60 48.93
C THR A 5 11.64 -24.57 47.41
N ILE A 6 10.85 -23.75 46.72
CA ILE A 6 10.82 -23.68 45.25
C ILE A 6 12.07 -22.97 44.70
N ILE A 7 12.55 -21.93 45.41
CA ILE A 7 13.75 -21.18 45.02
C ILE A 7 15.02 -22.03 45.19
N GLY A 8 15.08 -22.87 46.23
CA GLY A 8 16.21 -23.77 46.48
C GLY A 8 16.40 -24.85 45.40
N VAL A 9 15.30 -25.39 44.86
CA VAL A 9 15.36 -26.41 43.80
C VAL A 9 15.80 -25.82 42.46
N GLY A 10 15.33 -24.60 42.13
CA GLY A 10 15.76 -23.90 40.91
C GLY A 10 17.25 -23.55 40.91
N ALA A 11 17.77 -23.07 42.04
CA ALA A 11 19.19 -22.76 42.19
C ALA A 11 20.09 -24.02 42.12
N GLY A 12 19.63 -25.15 42.68
CA GLY A 12 20.35 -26.41 42.61
C GLY A 12 20.47 -26.98 41.19
N ILE A 13 19.41 -26.90 40.40
CA ILE A 13 19.40 -27.36 39.00
C ILE A 13 20.32 -26.48 38.13
N TYR A 14 20.30 -25.16 38.36
CA TYR A 14 21.16 -24.23 37.61
C TYR A 14 22.65 -24.46 37.89
N ILE A 15 23.03 -24.72 39.16
CA ILE A 15 24.41 -25.04 39.55
C ILE A 15 24.86 -26.40 38.99
N LEU A 16 23.98 -27.40 38.95
CA LEU A 16 24.26 -28.71 38.35
C LEU A 16 24.48 -28.64 36.83
N LEU A 17 23.71 -27.82 36.12
CA LEU A 17 23.90 -27.56 34.69
C LEU A 17 25.18 -26.74 34.42
N LEU A 18 25.52 -25.80 35.30
CA LEU A 18 26.75 -25.02 35.21
C LEU A 18 28.00 -25.89 35.40
N LEU A 19 27.97 -26.82 36.36
CA LEU A 19 29.08 -27.76 36.63
C LEU A 19 29.24 -28.81 35.52
N ALA A 20 28.14 -29.26 34.91
CA ALA A 20 28.17 -30.17 33.77
C ALA A 20 28.78 -29.54 32.50
N ASN A 21 28.68 -28.22 32.35
CA ASN A 21 29.35 -27.48 31.27
C ASN A 21 30.82 -27.16 31.57
N PHE A 22 31.24 -27.15 32.84
CA PHE A 22 32.61 -26.78 33.24
C PHE A 22 33.59 -27.97 33.21
N PHE A 23 33.10 -29.20 33.45
CA PHE A 23 33.91 -30.42 33.37
C PHE A 23 33.58 -31.18 32.08
N GLY A 24 34.27 -30.81 31.02
CA GLY A 24 34.07 -31.34 29.67
C GLY A 24 34.06 -32.87 29.58
N THR A 25 33.12 -33.34 28.75
CA THR A 25 33.17 -34.57 27.93
C THR A 25 33.54 -35.88 28.65
N GLY A 26 32.52 -36.65 29.04
CA GLY A 26 32.76 -38.05 29.40
C GLY A 26 31.58 -38.88 29.93
N ILE A 27 30.41 -38.31 30.21
CA ILE A 27 29.27 -39.08 30.74
C ILE A 27 27.95 -38.61 30.08
N THR A 28 27.76 -38.96 28.82
CA THR A 28 26.60 -38.58 27.99
C THR A 28 26.19 -39.82 27.19
N PRO A 29 25.29 -40.69 27.69
CA PRO A 29 23.86 -40.41 27.51
C PRO A 29 22.90 -40.97 28.58
N MET A 30 23.40 -41.65 29.63
CA MET A 30 22.55 -42.49 30.48
C MET A 30 21.80 -41.72 31.59
N ILE A 31 22.34 -40.58 32.03
CA ILE A 31 21.75 -39.76 33.11
C ILE A 31 20.65 -38.84 32.56
N GLY A 32 20.83 -38.28 31.36
CA GLY A 32 19.82 -37.43 30.72
C GLY A 32 18.50 -38.16 30.48
N ASN A 33 18.55 -39.43 30.05
CA ASN A 33 17.35 -40.22 29.76
C ASN A 33 16.57 -40.60 31.04
N LYS A 34 17.25 -40.73 32.19
CA LYS A 34 16.61 -41.03 33.49
C LYS A 34 15.98 -39.79 34.11
N VAL A 35 16.65 -38.65 34.06
CA VAL A 35 16.12 -37.36 34.55
C VAL A 35 14.95 -36.88 33.68
N TYR A 36 15.04 -37.04 32.36
CA TYR A 36 13.97 -36.63 31.44
C TYR A 36 12.68 -37.47 31.61
N ARG A 37 12.79 -38.77 31.89
CA ARG A 37 11.62 -39.62 32.18
C ARG A 37 10.94 -39.31 33.51
N THR A 38 11.69 -38.89 34.54
CA THR A 38 11.10 -38.63 35.86
C THR A 38 10.43 -37.26 35.94
N PHE A 39 10.84 -36.28 35.12
CA PHE A 39 10.26 -34.93 35.13
C PHE A 39 9.19 -34.67 34.07
N GLN A 40 8.97 -35.59 33.12
CA GLN A 40 7.93 -35.46 32.08
C GLN A 40 6.49 -35.47 32.64
N SER A 41 6.29 -35.74 33.93
CA SER A 41 4.95 -35.86 34.53
C SER A 41 4.63 -34.83 35.63
N LEU A 42 5.50 -33.85 35.90
CA LEU A 42 5.27 -32.86 36.97
C LEU A 42 4.66 -31.54 36.47
N PHE A 43 4.66 -31.31 35.16
CA PHE A 43 3.93 -30.20 34.56
C PHE A 43 2.90 -30.78 33.59
N PRO A 44 1.60 -30.54 33.81
CA PRO A 44 0.62 -30.87 32.78
C PRO A 44 1.06 -30.16 31.50
N ALA A 45 1.11 -30.89 30.37
CA ALA A 45 1.29 -30.28 29.07
C ALA A 45 0.33 -29.08 28.98
N PRO A 46 0.79 -27.88 28.57
CA PRO A 46 -0.11 -26.76 28.38
C PRO A 46 -1.24 -27.27 27.49
N LYS A 47 -2.46 -27.32 28.03
CA LYS A 47 -3.63 -27.62 27.20
C LYS A 47 -3.55 -26.62 26.05
N PRO A 48 -3.60 -27.05 24.78
CA PRO A 48 -3.65 -26.10 23.68
C PRO A 48 -4.81 -25.17 24.01
N LEU A 49 -4.49 -23.90 24.23
CA LEU A 49 -5.52 -22.88 24.44
C LEU A 49 -6.44 -23.00 23.22
N PRO A 50 -7.77 -23.05 23.40
CA PRO A 50 -8.66 -23.04 22.28
C PRO A 50 -8.29 -21.82 21.45
N VAL A 51 -7.81 -22.05 20.23
CA VAL A 51 -7.53 -20.97 19.30
C VAL A 51 -8.87 -20.29 19.10
N ASP A 52 -8.94 -19.01 19.44
CA ASP A 52 -10.17 -18.25 19.28
C ASP A 52 -10.58 -18.37 17.80
N PRO A 53 -11.74 -18.98 17.50
CA PRO A 53 -12.16 -19.20 16.12
C PRO A 53 -12.21 -17.90 15.33
N ILE A 54 -12.46 -16.77 16.02
CA ILE A 54 -12.47 -15.43 15.44
C ILE A 54 -11.05 -15.00 15.10
N LEU A 55 -10.08 -15.23 15.98
CA LEU A 55 -8.68 -14.88 15.73
C LEU A 55 -8.05 -15.77 14.65
N GLU A 56 -8.45 -17.05 14.59
CA GLU A 56 -8.02 -17.97 13.53
C GLU A 56 -8.65 -17.60 12.19
N ALA A 57 -9.94 -17.30 12.17
CA ALA A 57 -10.61 -16.80 10.97
C ALA A 57 -10.02 -15.47 10.51
N ALA A 58 -9.75 -14.53 11.41
CA ALA A 58 -9.08 -13.26 11.11
C ALA A 58 -7.66 -13.48 10.59
N SER A 59 -6.89 -14.41 11.17
CA SER A 59 -5.55 -14.76 10.69
C SER A 59 -5.57 -15.45 9.32
N ARG A 60 -6.57 -16.30 9.04
CA ARG A 60 -6.76 -16.94 7.74
C ARG A 60 -7.21 -15.92 6.70
N MET A 61 -8.16 -15.06 7.02
CA MET A 61 -8.57 -13.94 6.17
C MET A 61 -7.39 -12.99 5.89
N ALA A 62 -6.57 -12.67 6.90
CA ALA A 62 -5.36 -11.86 6.71
C ALA A 62 -4.31 -12.58 5.85
N ALA A 63 -4.14 -13.89 5.99
CA ALA A 63 -3.23 -14.68 5.16
C ALA A 63 -3.73 -14.81 3.71
N GLU A 64 -5.02 -15.06 3.50
CA GLU A 64 -5.65 -15.07 2.18
C GLU A 64 -5.58 -13.67 1.54
N ARG A 65 -5.79 -12.60 2.31
CA ARG A 65 -5.63 -11.23 1.85
C ARG A 65 -4.18 -10.91 1.46
N ARG A 66 -3.17 -11.45 2.17
CA ARG A 66 -1.74 -11.38 1.80
C ARG A 66 -1.38 -12.19 0.56
N LEU A 67 -2.15 -13.25 0.25
CA LEU A 67 -2.00 -14.00 -1.00
C LEU A 67 -2.65 -13.27 -2.18
N LEU A 68 -3.73 -12.51 -1.93
CA LEU A 68 -4.41 -11.68 -2.91
C LEU A 68 -3.69 -10.34 -3.17
N HIS A 69 -2.99 -9.80 -2.17
CA HIS A 69 -2.19 -8.58 -2.24
C HIS A 69 -0.73 -8.96 -1.97
N PRO A 70 0.04 -9.38 -2.99
CA PRO A 70 1.44 -9.70 -2.81
C PRO A 70 2.15 -8.47 -2.21
N HIS A 71 2.95 -8.72 -1.17
CA HIS A 71 3.71 -7.70 -0.43
C HIS A 71 4.26 -6.64 -1.39
N PHE A 72 3.88 -5.38 -1.19
CA PHE A 72 4.19 -4.30 -2.12
C PHE A 72 5.68 -4.25 -2.43
N ASN A 73 5.99 -4.53 -3.69
CA ASN A 73 7.35 -4.57 -4.15
C ASN A 73 7.69 -3.19 -4.72
N TYR A 74 8.33 -2.35 -3.90
CA TYR A 74 8.84 -1.02 -4.25
C TYR A 74 9.75 -0.99 -5.50
N THR A 75 10.07 -2.15 -6.07
CA THR A 75 10.83 -2.28 -7.32
C THR A 75 9.98 -2.24 -8.58
N MET A 76 8.65 -2.38 -8.50
CA MET A 76 7.79 -2.42 -9.68
C MET A 76 7.18 -1.04 -9.96
N ARG A 77 7.26 -0.61 -11.23
CA ARG A 77 6.65 0.63 -11.73
C ARG A 77 5.24 0.38 -12.23
N THR A 78 5.01 -0.75 -12.92
CA THR A 78 3.68 -1.09 -13.45
C THR A 78 3.24 -2.45 -12.94
N ILE A 79 1.98 -2.52 -12.49
CA ILE A 79 1.33 -3.74 -12.05
C ILE A 79 0.03 -3.88 -12.85
N PHE A 80 -0.19 -5.05 -13.45
CA PHE A 80 -1.41 -5.34 -14.20
C PHE A 80 -2.40 -6.07 -13.29
N HIS A 81 -3.62 -5.57 -13.24
CA HIS A 81 -4.74 -6.09 -12.49
C HIS A 81 -5.82 -6.62 -13.45
N THR A 82 -6.88 -7.22 -12.91
CA THR A 82 -8.03 -7.70 -13.70
C THR A 82 -8.76 -6.57 -14.44
N SER A 83 -8.73 -5.35 -13.92
CA SER A 83 -9.43 -4.18 -14.46
C SER A 83 -8.55 -3.17 -15.21
N GLY A 84 -7.23 -3.37 -15.25
CA GLY A 84 -6.33 -2.39 -15.86
C GLY A 84 -4.89 -2.48 -15.37
N CYS A 85 -4.16 -1.36 -15.44
CA CYS A 85 -2.80 -1.24 -14.96
C CYS A 85 -2.68 -0.11 -13.94
N THR A 86 -1.99 -0.36 -12.84
CA THR A 86 -1.60 0.68 -11.88
C THR A 86 -0.15 1.04 -12.10
N VAL A 87 0.13 2.34 -12.17
CA VAL A 87 1.47 2.89 -12.37
C VAL A 87 1.92 3.60 -11.10
N TYR A 88 3.15 3.34 -10.70
CA TYR A 88 3.78 3.87 -9.50
C TYR A 88 4.97 4.76 -9.86
N GLY A 89 5.10 5.88 -9.16
CA GLY A 89 6.26 6.76 -9.21
C GLY A 89 6.83 6.97 -7.81
N TYR A 90 8.14 6.88 -7.67
CA TYR A 90 8.81 6.90 -6.36
C TYR A 90 9.72 8.12 -6.21
N PRO A 91 9.18 9.28 -5.82
CA PRO A 91 9.96 10.50 -5.72
C PRO A 91 10.98 10.40 -4.58
N SER A 92 12.18 10.95 -4.79
CA SER A 92 13.27 11.05 -3.80
C SER A 92 12.87 11.80 -2.54
N THR A 93 11.89 12.71 -2.67
CA THR A 93 11.34 13.49 -1.56
C THR A 93 10.39 12.70 -0.64
N GLY A 94 10.20 11.40 -0.88
CA GLY A 94 9.31 10.54 -0.10
C GLY A 94 7.86 10.49 -0.58
N GLY A 95 7.12 9.50 -0.06
CA GLY A 95 5.78 9.15 -0.52
C GLY A 95 5.80 8.39 -1.85
N ILE A 96 4.64 8.30 -2.50
CA ILE A 96 4.44 7.56 -3.73
C ILE A 96 3.37 8.21 -4.61
N PHE A 97 3.64 8.35 -5.91
CA PHE A 97 2.61 8.70 -6.89
C PHE A 97 1.94 7.43 -7.39
N ILE A 98 0.61 7.40 -7.37
CA ILE A 98 -0.19 6.28 -7.83
C ILE A 98 -1.14 6.78 -8.91
N LYS A 99 -1.06 6.16 -10.09
CA LYS A 99 -2.07 6.28 -11.15
C LYS A 99 -2.78 4.95 -11.27
N GLU A 100 -3.99 4.88 -10.71
CA GLU A 100 -4.87 3.74 -10.92
C GLU A 100 -5.48 3.76 -12.32
N ASN A 101 -5.81 2.57 -12.82
CA ASN A 101 -6.49 2.38 -14.10
C ASN A 101 -5.85 3.16 -15.27
N ALA A 102 -4.51 3.18 -15.32
CA ALA A 102 -3.75 3.84 -16.38
C ALA A 102 -4.15 3.26 -17.74
N ASN A 103 -4.69 4.14 -18.60
CA ASN A 103 -5.18 3.74 -19.92
C ASN A 103 -4.07 3.84 -20.99
N ILE A 104 -4.40 3.52 -22.23
CA ILE A 104 -3.42 3.49 -23.33
C ILE A 104 -2.72 4.84 -23.50
N VAL A 105 -3.44 5.95 -23.35
CA VAL A 105 -2.88 7.29 -23.49
C VAL A 105 -1.88 7.58 -22.37
N ASP A 106 -2.19 7.19 -21.13
CA ASP A 106 -1.27 7.36 -20.00
C ASP A 106 0.03 6.57 -20.22
N MET A 107 -0.11 5.31 -20.62
CA MET A 107 1.03 4.44 -20.89
C MET A 107 1.89 4.97 -22.04
N ASN A 108 1.28 5.49 -23.11
CA ASN A 108 1.99 6.10 -24.23
C ASN A 108 2.71 7.39 -23.80
N PHE A 109 2.05 8.25 -23.03
CA PHE A 109 2.62 9.50 -22.55
C PHE A 109 3.85 9.27 -21.65
N LEU A 110 3.77 8.24 -20.80
CA LEU A 110 4.88 7.83 -19.93
C LEU A 110 5.92 6.95 -20.62
N SER A 111 5.75 6.64 -21.92
CA SER A 111 6.62 5.72 -22.67
C SER A 111 6.77 4.34 -22.02
N LEU A 112 5.68 3.80 -21.45
CA LEU A 112 5.64 2.53 -20.73
C LEU A 112 5.23 1.37 -21.62
N ASN A 113 5.72 0.17 -21.29
CA ASN A 113 5.30 -1.05 -21.96
C ASN A 113 3.86 -1.43 -21.54
N ARG A 114 2.98 -1.58 -22.52
CA ARG A 114 1.56 -1.91 -22.32
C ARG A 114 1.27 -3.40 -22.18
N LEU A 115 2.24 -4.25 -22.48
CA LEU A 115 2.10 -5.70 -22.53
C LEU A 115 2.74 -6.41 -21.34
N TYR A 116 3.78 -5.81 -20.75
CA TYR A 116 4.58 -6.41 -19.69
C TYR A 116 4.86 -5.44 -18.55
N PRO A 117 4.91 -5.93 -17.29
CA PRO A 117 5.34 -5.14 -16.14
C PRO A 117 6.71 -4.51 -16.36
N THR A 118 6.86 -3.26 -15.94
CA THR A 118 8.10 -2.49 -16.02
C THR A 118 8.62 -2.25 -14.60
N PRO A 119 9.93 -2.47 -14.31
CA PRO A 119 10.51 -2.12 -13.03
C PRO A 119 10.73 -0.61 -12.91
N ARG A 120 10.88 -0.14 -11.67
CA ARG A 120 11.33 1.21 -11.32
C ARG A 120 12.76 1.46 -11.85
N SER A 121 13.11 2.71 -12.15
CA SER A 121 14.51 3.06 -12.44
C SER A 121 15.35 2.98 -11.16
N PRO A 122 16.56 2.39 -11.23
CA PRO A 122 17.51 2.44 -10.11
C PRO A 122 18.11 3.84 -9.92
N ASP A 123 18.07 4.70 -10.93
CA ASP A 123 18.52 6.08 -10.83
C ASP A 123 17.40 6.97 -10.27
N HIS A 124 17.67 7.60 -9.14
CA HIS A 124 16.73 8.50 -8.47
C HIS A 124 16.44 9.76 -9.30
N ILE A 125 17.39 10.24 -10.11
CA ILE A 125 17.18 11.43 -10.94
C ILE A 125 16.21 11.12 -12.09
N GLU A 126 16.36 9.96 -12.72
CA GLU A 126 15.41 9.49 -13.73
C GLU A 126 14.03 9.22 -13.12
N GLU A 127 13.98 8.62 -11.92
CA GLU A 127 12.73 8.36 -11.21
C GLU A 127 11.99 9.65 -10.84
N ASP A 128 12.70 10.67 -10.40
CA ASP A 128 12.10 11.98 -10.10
C ASP A 128 11.52 12.64 -11.35
N LYS A 129 12.25 12.58 -12.47
CA LYS A 129 11.73 13.05 -13.77
C LYS A 129 10.47 12.29 -14.18
N PHE A 130 10.44 10.98 -13.96
CA PHE A 130 9.25 10.17 -14.21
C PHE A 130 8.08 10.60 -13.31
N CYS A 131 8.33 10.90 -12.03
CA CYS A 131 7.29 11.40 -11.12
C CYS A 131 6.71 12.76 -11.57
N ILE A 132 7.51 13.62 -12.20
CA ILE A 132 7.00 14.85 -12.83
C ILE A 132 6.00 14.52 -13.93
N LEU A 133 6.28 13.52 -14.77
CA LEU A 133 5.36 13.07 -15.83
C LEU A 133 4.10 12.40 -15.26
N MET A 134 4.22 11.65 -14.17
CA MET A 134 3.08 11.05 -13.46
C MET A 134 2.06 12.11 -13.03
N ARG A 135 2.51 13.25 -12.50
CA ARG A 135 1.62 14.38 -12.18
C ARG A 135 0.86 14.87 -13.42
N LYS A 136 1.53 14.95 -14.57
CA LYS A 136 0.93 15.39 -15.84
C LYS A 136 -0.15 14.46 -16.37
N ILE A 137 -0.24 13.21 -15.91
CA ILE A 137 -1.34 12.30 -16.26
C ILE A 137 -2.39 12.17 -15.13
N GLY A 138 -2.28 12.97 -14.08
CA GLY A 138 -3.21 12.95 -12.94
C GLY A 138 -2.98 11.77 -12.01
N ALA A 139 -1.73 11.36 -11.82
CA ALA A 139 -1.36 10.51 -10.69
C ALA A 139 -1.48 11.31 -9.39
N ILE A 140 -2.00 10.68 -8.34
CA ILE A 140 -2.19 11.27 -7.02
C ILE A 140 -1.00 10.89 -6.14
N TRP A 141 -0.52 11.83 -5.32
CA TRP A 141 0.53 11.53 -4.34
C TRP A 141 -0.07 10.98 -3.05
N TRP A 142 0.61 10.02 -2.46
CA TRP A 142 0.26 9.36 -1.22
C TRP A 142 1.47 9.32 -0.29
N SER A 143 1.23 9.52 1.00
CA SER A 143 2.27 9.37 2.03
C SER A 143 2.83 7.94 2.09
N SER A 144 1.99 6.93 1.81
CA SER A 144 2.40 5.54 1.65
C SER A 144 1.34 4.75 0.88
N GLU A 145 1.72 3.59 0.33
CA GLU A 145 0.78 2.67 -0.32
C GLU A 145 -0.27 2.12 0.68
N ARG A 146 0.10 1.86 1.93
CA ARG A 146 -0.87 1.47 2.97
C ARG A 146 -1.98 2.52 3.16
N HIS A 147 -1.65 3.80 3.04
CA HIS A 147 -2.64 4.89 3.11
C HIS A 147 -3.62 4.79 1.92
N HIS A 148 -3.10 4.58 0.72
CA HIS A 148 -3.90 4.34 -0.47
C HIS A 148 -4.80 3.10 -0.34
N GLU A 149 -4.26 1.95 0.07
CA GLU A 149 -5.03 0.72 0.28
C GLU A 149 -6.11 0.87 1.35
N SER A 150 -5.83 1.60 2.43
CA SER A 150 -6.81 1.84 3.49
C SER A 150 -8.01 2.64 3.02
N GLU A 151 -7.83 3.54 2.06
CA GLU A 151 -8.90 4.32 1.46
C GLU A 151 -9.70 3.51 0.44
N TRP A 152 -9.01 2.83 -0.49
CA TRP A 152 -9.71 2.12 -1.57
C TRP A 152 -10.38 0.81 -1.11
N THR A 153 -9.96 0.28 0.04
CA THR A 153 -10.56 -0.93 0.63
C THR A 153 -11.34 -0.66 1.92
N SER A 154 -11.51 0.60 2.34
CA SER A 154 -12.44 0.90 3.41
C SER A 154 -13.87 0.80 2.87
N SER A 155 -14.43 -0.40 2.90
CA SER A 155 -15.78 -0.50 3.42
C SER A 155 -15.73 0.13 4.82
N GLU A 156 -16.38 1.27 5.00
CA GLU A 156 -16.47 2.00 6.29
C GLU A 156 -16.81 1.07 7.47
N ASP A 157 -17.47 -0.06 7.17
CA ASP A 157 -17.81 -1.16 8.07
C ASP A 157 -16.62 -1.67 8.91
N ILE A 158 -15.42 -1.84 8.33
CA ILE A 158 -14.27 -2.46 9.04
C ILE A 158 -13.70 -1.52 10.10
N TYR A 159 -13.64 -0.22 9.80
CA TYR A 159 -13.09 0.79 10.71
C TYR A 159 -14.11 1.18 11.79
N GLN A 160 -15.41 1.22 11.45
CA GLN A 160 -16.49 1.42 12.43
C GLN A 160 -16.56 0.27 13.45
N GLU A 161 -16.41 -0.99 13.03
CA GLU A 161 -16.37 -2.14 13.94
C GLU A 161 -15.15 -2.13 14.86
N ALA A 162 -14.01 -1.62 14.40
CA ALA A 162 -12.79 -1.51 15.19
C ALA A 162 -12.75 -0.28 16.12
N GLY A 163 -13.70 0.65 16.01
CA GLY A 163 -13.70 1.90 16.77
C GLY A 163 -12.51 2.82 16.44
N VAL A 164 -11.89 2.64 15.27
CA VAL A 164 -10.75 3.44 14.80
C VAL A 164 -11.24 4.34 13.70
N GLN A 165 -10.96 5.64 13.80
CA GLN A 165 -11.31 6.60 12.77
C GLN A 165 -10.49 6.29 11.50
N SER A 166 -11.18 6.02 10.39
CA SER A 166 -10.53 5.81 9.09
C SER A 166 -9.73 7.07 8.73
N PRO A 167 -8.51 6.94 8.15
CA PRO A 167 -7.82 8.09 7.57
C PRO A 167 -8.75 8.75 6.56
N MET A 168 -9.19 9.97 6.85
CA MET A 168 -10.06 10.72 5.94
C MET A 168 -9.21 11.22 4.78
N PRO A 169 -9.57 10.92 3.52
CA PRO A 169 -8.87 11.48 2.38
C PRO A 169 -9.07 12.99 2.36
N THR A 170 -8.05 13.71 1.92
CA THR A 170 -8.15 15.14 1.66
C THR A 170 -9.18 15.41 0.55
N ASN A 171 -9.74 16.63 0.52
CA ASN A 171 -10.64 17.02 -0.57
C ASN A 171 -9.93 16.96 -1.93
N ALA A 172 -8.61 17.16 -1.98
CA ALA A 172 -7.80 17.01 -3.18
C ALA A 172 -7.70 15.56 -3.65
N GLN A 173 -7.54 14.59 -2.76
CA GLN A 173 -7.49 13.16 -3.10
C GLN A 173 -8.86 12.62 -3.58
N LYS A 174 -9.95 13.21 -3.10
CA LYS A 174 -11.34 12.91 -3.54
C LYS A 174 -11.71 13.51 -4.90
N ARG A 175 -10.78 14.20 -5.57
CA ARG A 175 -11.01 14.75 -6.91
C ARG A 175 -10.28 13.91 -7.95
N GLY A 176 -11.05 13.34 -8.87
CA GLY A 176 -10.54 12.78 -10.11
C GLY A 176 -10.02 13.90 -11.03
N LEU A 177 -8.78 13.73 -11.47
CA LEU A 177 -8.10 14.66 -12.39
C LEU A 177 -7.75 13.95 -13.69
N ILE A 178 -8.18 14.52 -14.81
CA ILE A 178 -7.79 14.08 -16.14
C ILE A 178 -7.20 15.26 -16.89
N PHE A 179 -5.96 15.07 -17.34
CA PHE A 179 -5.22 16.06 -18.13
C PHE A 179 -5.15 15.63 -19.59
N GLY A 180 -5.32 16.61 -20.48
CA GLY A 180 -5.12 16.47 -21.92
C GLY A 180 -4.06 17.46 -22.41
N TRP A 181 -3.03 16.95 -23.09
CA TRP A 181 -1.90 17.72 -23.60
C TRP A 181 -1.90 17.70 -25.13
N PRO A 182 -2.39 18.75 -25.81
CA PRO A 182 -2.46 18.76 -27.27
C PRO A 182 -1.08 18.59 -27.92
N THR A 183 -0.98 17.75 -28.95
CA THR A 183 0.29 17.50 -29.66
C THR A 183 0.81 18.76 -30.37
N GLY A 184 -0.10 19.65 -30.78
CA GLY A 184 0.25 20.96 -31.33
C GLY A 184 0.87 21.94 -30.33
N GLY A 185 0.99 21.55 -29.06
CA GLY A 185 1.40 22.42 -27.96
C GLY A 185 0.29 23.40 -27.55
N GLY A 186 0.67 24.43 -26.79
CA GLY A 186 -0.18 25.59 -26.52
C GLY A 186 -1.02 25.53 -25.23
N GLY A 187 -0.78 24.57 -24.34
CA GLY A 187 -1.41 24.58 -23.01
C GLY A 187 -1.87 23.19 -22.56
N VAL A 188 -2.77 23.18 -21.57
CA VAL A 188 -3.30 21.97 -20.95
C VAL A 188 -4.80 22.08 -20.72
N TRP A 189 -5.51 21.00 -21.03
CA TRP A 189 -6.92 20.83 -20.67
C TRP A 189 -7.04 20.02 -19.38
N VAL A 190 -7.82 20.53 -18.43
CA VAL A 190 -7.99 19.94 -17.11
C VAL A 190 -9.47 19.65 -16.87
N LEU A 191 -9.79 18.37 -16.70
CA LEU A 191 -11.10 17.89 -16.27
C LEU A 191 -11.03 17.50 -14.80
N ARG A 192 -11.91 18.09 -13.99
CA ARG A 192 -12.05 17.81 -12.56
C ARG A 192 -13.40 17.19 -12.31
N TYR A 193 -13.44 16.10 -11.56
CA TYR A 193 -14.68 15.47 -11.12
C TYR A 193 -14.53 14.89 -9.72
N ASP A 194 -15.63 14.68 -9.03
CA ASP A 194 -15.62 14.16 -7.66
C ASP A 194 -15.66 12.62 -7.72
N THR A 195 -14.69 11.98 -7.07
CA THR A 195 -14.57 10.52 -6.96
C THR A 195 -15.14 9.99 -5.64
N HIS A 196 -15.73 10.83 -4.79
CA HIS A 196 -16.34 10.39 -3.55
C HIS A 196 -17.47 9.38 -3.79
N GLU A 197 -17.53 8.37 -2.92
CA GLU A 197 -18.56 7.35 -2.93
C GLU A 197 -19.96 7.98 -3.00
N GLY A 198 -20.78 7.47 -3.93
CA GLY A 198 -22.12 7.99 -4.23
C GLY A 198 -22.17 9.07 -5.31
N LYS A 199 -21.07 9.79 -5.59
CA LYS A 199 -21.02 10.80 -6.66
C LYS A 199 -20.53 10.26 -8.01
N GLU A 200 -19.94 9.07 -8.08
CA GLU A 200 -19.67 8.38 -9.34
C GLU A 200 -20.94 8.21 -10.19
N LYS A 201 -22.09 8.03 -9.54
CA LYS A 201 -23.42 7.95 -10.18
C LYS A 201 -23.85 9.27 -10.85
N LEU A 202 -23.16 10.37 -10.58
CA LEU A 202 -23.39 11.68 -11.20
C LEU A 202 -22.56 11.88 -12.47
N LEU A 203 -21.59 11.01 -12.74
CA LEU A 203 -20.84 11.06 -13.99
C LEU A 203 -21.77 10.71 -15.17
N PRO A 204 -21.61 11.35 -16.33
CA PRO A 204 -22.34 10.98 -17.53
C PRO A 204 -22.21 9.48 -17.82
N ARG A 205 -23.31 8.85 -18.30
CA ARG A 205 -23.32 7.40 -18.59
C ARG A 205 -22.22 6.94 -19.54
N ASP A 206 -21.74 7.84 -20.40
CA ASP A 206 -20.72 7.57 -21.41
C ASP A 206 -19.31 8.00 -20.99
N PHE A 207 -19.09 8.41 -19.73
CA PHE A 207 -17.79 8.91 -19.23
C PHE A 207 -16.62 7.96 -19.50
N GLY A 208 -16.88 6.64 -19.55
CA GLY A 208 -15.92 5.62 -19.94
C GLY A 208 -15.31 5.80 -21.34
N ARG A 209 -15.89 6.64 -22.21
CA ARG A 209 -15.32 7.05 -23.51
C ARG A 209 -13.90 7.60 -23.37
N ILE A 210 -13.57 8.26 -22.26
CA ILE A 210 -12.23 8.81 -22.03
C ILE A 210 -11.16 7.69 -22.08
N ASN A 211 -11.49 6.49 -21.61
CA ASN A 211 -10.56 5.35 -21.62
C ASN A 211 -10.39 4.72 -23.02
N MET A 212 -11.22 5.13 -23.99
CA MET A 212 -11.14 4.65 -25.38
C MET A 212 -10.20 5.49 -26.24
N ALA A 213 -9.76 6.66 -25.77
CA ALA A 213 -8.76 7.47 -26.47
C ALA A 213 -7.47 6.67 -26.66
N ILE A 214 -6.81 6.84 -27.82
CA ILE A 214 -5.51 6.20 -28.11
C ILE A 214 -4.34 7.19 -28.10
N ASN A 215 -4.61 8.49 -28.14
CA ASN A 215 -3.62 9.57 -28.02
C ASN A 215 -4.16 10.76 -27.21
N MET A 216 -3.29 11.75 -26.93
CA MET A 216 -3.67 12.93 -26.13
C MET A 216 -4.64 13.86 -26.86
N ASP A 217 -4.59 13.98 -28.18
CA ASP A 217 -5.49 14.85 -28.94
C ASP A 217 -6.94 14.33 -28.88
N GLU A 218 -7.14 13.02 -29.05
CA GLU A 218 -8.45 12.37 -28.86
C GLU A 218 -8.95 12.51 -27.42
N ARG A 219 -8.05 12.35 -26.43
CA ARG A 219 -8.40 12.60 -25.03
C ARG A 219 -8.88 14.04 -24.84
N VAL A 220 -8.17 15.01 -25.40
CA VAL A 220 -8.53 16.43 -25.37
C VAL A 220 -9.92 16.64 -25.99
N GLU A 221 -10.19 16.06 -27.15
CA GLU A 221 -11.51 16.15 -27.79
C GLU A 221 -12.63 15.64 -26.87
N ILE A 222 -12.43 14.48 -26.24
CA ILE A 222 -13.42 13.88 -25.36
C ILE A 222 -13.61 14.71 -24.08
N ILE A 223 -12.54 15.10 -23.38
CA ILE A 223 -12.68 15.81 -22.09
C ILE A 223 -13.27 17.21 -22.26
N ARG A 224 -13.15 17.83 -23.44
CA ARG A 224 -13.83 19.08 -23.78
C ARG A 224 -15.35 18.95 -23.75
N GLU A 225 -15.89 17.80 -24.14
CA GLU A 225 -17.34 17.52 -24.04
C GLU A 225 -17.80 17.44 -22.57
N TYR A 226 -16.88 17.14 -21.65
CA TYR A 226 -17.14 17.03 -20.21
C TYR A 226 -16.79 18.29 -19.41
N CYS A 227 -16.81 19.46 -20.06
CA CYS A 227 -16.53 20.76 -19.42
C CYS A 227 -15.09 20.90 -18.86
N ALA A 228 -14.11 20.24 -19.49
CA ALA A 228 -12.69 20.51 -19.19
C ALA A 228 -12.37 22.01 -19.38
N THR A 229 -11.52 22.54 -18.50
CA THR A 229 -11.03 23.91 -18.55
C THR A 229 -9.67 23.95 -19.24
N PHE A 230 -9.47 24.92 -20.12
CA PHE A 230 -8.19 25.13 -20.79
C PHE A 230 -7.33 26.16 -20.04
N TYR A 231 -6.04 25.86 -19.91
CA TYR A 231 -5.02 26.75 -19.38
C TYR A 231 -3.92 26.91 -20.41
N GLU A 232 -3.53 28.14 -20.71
CA GLU A 232 -2.45 28.42 -21.67
C GLU A 232 -1.08 28.04 -21.08
N ASN A 233 -0.87 28.31 -19.79
CA ASN A 233 0.36 27.92 -19.08
C ASN A 233 0.08 26.80 -18.07
N GLU A 234 0.95 25.79 -18.03
CA GLU A 234 0.83 24.70 -17.06
C GLU A 234 1.03 25.15 -15.60
N GLN A 235 1.71 26.26 -15.39
CA GLN A 235 1.93 26.85 -14.06
C GLN A 235 0.65 27.44 -13.46
N ASP A 236 -0.36 27.73 -14.29
CA ASP A 236 -1.66 28.24 -13.84
C ASP A 236 -2.57 27.10 -13.30
N VAL A 237 -2.11 25.85 -13.40
CA VAL A 237 -2.83 24.67 -12.90
C VAL A 237 -2.32 24.31 -11.50
N GLU A 238 -3.16 24.56 -10.50
CA GLU A 238 -2.83 24.34 -9.08
C GLU A 238 -2.30 22.92 -8.79
N GLU A 239 -2.90 21.88 -9.38
CA GLU A 239 -2.56 20.48 -9.09
C GLU A 239 -1.23 20.02 -9.68
N LEU A 240 -0.69 20.78 -10.64
CA LEU A 240 0.65 20.58 -11.20
C LEU A 240 1.72 21.31 -10.39
N GLY A 241 1.32 22.25 -9.52
CA GLY A 241 2.21 23.02 -8.67
C GLY A 241 3.03 22.13 -7.71
N ASP A 242 4.27 22.54 -7.47
CA ASP A 242 5.12 21.87 -6.50
C ASP A 242 4.54 22.04 -5.09
N GLY A 243 4.35 20.93 -4.39
CA GLY A 243 3.86 20.92 -3.01
C GLY A 243 2.34 20.87 -2.84
N TYR A 244 1.54 21.02 -3.90
CA TYR A 244 0.06 20.94 -3.82
C TYR A 244 -0.41 19.73 -3.00
N TRP A 245 0.09 18.55 -3.36
CA TRP A 245 -0.29 17.30 -2.68
C TRP A 245 0.29 17.11 -1.29
N ARG A 246 1.34 17.86 -0.91
CA ARG A 246 1.91 17.82 0.46
C ARG A 246 1.13 18.70 1.41
N VAL A 247 0.81 19.92 0.97
CA VAL A 247 0.08 20.90 1.79
C VAL A 247 -1.30 20.35 2.15
N GLU A 248 -2.02 19.79 1.16
CA GLU A 248 -3.32 19.16 1.40
C GLU A 248 -3.22 17.95 2.36
N ALA A 249 -2.17 17.12 2.25
CA ALA A 249 -1.99 15.96 3.12
C ALA A 249 -1.69 16.32 4.59
N ASP A 250 -1.04 17.46 4.84
CA ASP A 250 -0.69 17.93 6.18
C ASP A 250 -1.87 18.64 6.90
N GLU A 251 -2.89 19.11 6.16
CA GLU A 251 -4.09 19.74 6.76
C GLU A 251 -5.03 18.75 7.49
N CYS A 252 -4.78 17.44 7.39
CA CYS A 252 -5.60 16.39 8.02
C CYS A 252 -5.04 15.80 9.32
N VAL A 253 -4.10 16.47 10.00
CA VAL A 253 -3.70 16.11 11.37
C VAL A 253 -4.64 16.80 12.38
N TRP A 254 -5.84 16.24 12.61
CA TRP A 254 -6.70 16.59 13.74
C TRP A 254 -7.38 15.35 14.33
#